data_AF-A0A965DHH2-F1
#
_entry.id   AF-A0A965DHH2-F1
#
_cell.length_a   1.000
_cell.length_b   1.000
_cell.length_c   1.000
_cell.angle_alpha   90.00
_cell.angle_beta   90.00
_cell.angle_gamma   90.00
#
_symmetry.space_group_name_H-M   'P 1'
#
loop_
_entity.id
_entity.type
_entity.pdbx_description
1 polymer ?
#
loop_
_entity_poly.entity_id
_entity_poly.type
_entity_poly.pdbx_seq_one_letter_code
_entity_poly.pdbx_strand_id
1 'polypeptide(L)'
;MGKLDEQYTQRPFYGVLRMTAFPRTQGKNLNPKRVRCLLRTMGLEAIYPKTKLSQPSDNSRRYPYLLRGLAIEGSNQVWSADITYIRCRIPLVLTEGEFKN
;
A
#
# COMPACT_ATOMS: atom_id res chain seq x y z
N MET A 1 -11.81 -1.18 -29.97
CA MET A 1 -10.51 -1.13 -29.28
C MET A 1 -9.98 0.30 -29.17
N GLY A 2 -9.92 1.09 -30.26
CA GLY A 2 -9.26 2.41 -30.27
C GLY A 2 -9.68 3.45 -29.22
N LYS A 3 -10.98 3.68 -28.97
CA LYS A 3 -11.42 4.77 -28.06
C LYS A 3 -10.96 4.64 -26.61
N LEU A 4 -10.72 3.41 -26.13
CA LEU A 4 -10.27 3.15 -24.76
C LEU A 4 -8.75 3.38 -24.64
N ASP A 5 -8.02 3.00 -25.68
CA ASP A 5 -6.58 3.23 -25.82
C ASP A 5 -6.27 4.71 -25.93
N GLU A 6 -6.94 5.42 -26.84
CA GLU A 6 -6.82 6.86 -27.05
C GLU A 6 -7.09 7.64 -25.75
N GLN A 7 -8.11 7.25 -25.00
CA GLN A 7 -8.42 7.86 -23.71
C GLN A 7 -7.34 7.59 -22.67
N TYR A 8 -6.72 6.40 -22.69
CA TYR A 8 -5.63 6.07 -21.80
C TYR A 8 -4.36 6.87 -22.15
N THR A 9 -4.03 7.03 -23.44
CA THR A 9 -2.94 7.90 -23.91
C THR A 9 -3.14 9.34 -23.48
N GLN A 10 -4.36 9.86 -23.55
CA GLN A 10 -4.67 11.22 -23.09
C GLN A 10 -4.63 11.35 -21.56
N ARG A 11 -4.99 10.29 -20.82
CA ARG A 11 -5.17 10.32 -19.35
C ARG A 11 -4.65 9.02 -18.69
N PRO A 12 -3.33 8.82 -18.59
CA PRO A 12 -2.74 7.56 -18.11
C PRO A 12 -2.95 7.29 -16.61
N PHE A 13 -3.50 8.26 -15.88
CA PHE A 13 -3.85 8.15 -14.45
C PHE A 13 -5.28 7.62 -14.22
N TYR A 14 -6.05 7.37 -15.27
CA TYR A 14 -7.41 6.85 -15.13
C TYR A 14 -7.41 5.35 -14.86
N GLY A 15 -7.81 4.96 -13.65
CA GLY A 15 -8.10 3.57 -13.30
C GLY A 15 -9.44 3.06 -13.85
N VAL A 16 -9.71 1.77 -13.61
CA VAL A 16 -10.89 1.03 -14.10
C VAL A 16 -12.20 1.79 -13.90
N LEU A 17 -12.40 2.44 -12.74
CA LEU A 17 -13.63 3.17 -12.43
C LEU A 17 -13.84 4.38 -13.36
N ARG A 18 -12.82 5.24 -13.53
CA ARG A 18 -12.90 6.41 -14.41
C ARG A 18 -12.97 6.01 -15.88
N MET A 19 -12.26 4.96 -16.25
CA MET A 19 -12.35 4.36 -17.58
C MET A 19 -13.68 3.67 -17.87
N THR A 20 -14.44 3.29 -16.85
CA THR A 20 -15.82 2.80 -17.02
C THR A 20 -16.82 3.95 -17.09
N ALA A 21 -16.55 5.06 -16.41
CA ALA A 21 -17.40 6.26 -16.43
C ALA A 21 -17.32 7.04 -17.75
N PHE A 22 -16.14 7.12 -18.38
CA PHE A 22 -15.95 7.86 -19.63
C PHE A 22 -16.81 7.34 -20.81
N PRO A 23 -16.94 6.01 -21.05
CA PRO A 23 -17.86 5.49 -22.05
C PRO A 23 -19.33 5.78 -21.72
N ARG A 24 -19.68 5.85 -20.43
CA ARG A 24 -21.06 6.13 -19.99
C ARG A 24 -21.49 7.54 -20.37
N THR A 25 -20.58 8.53 -20.31
CA THR A 25 -20.88 9.89 -20.79
C THR A 25 -21.02 9.97 -22.31
N GLN A 26 -20.51 8.98 -23.05
CA GLN A 26 -20.73 8.83 -24.50
C GLN A 26 -21.89 7.87 -24.85
N GLY A 27 -22.79 7.58 -23.90
CA GLY A 27 -23.95 6.72 -24.11
C GLY A 27 -23.65 5.22 -24.19
N LYS A 28 -22.43 4.78 -23.86
CA LYS A 28 -22.02 3.36 -23.87
C LYS A 28 -21.84 2.84 -22.46
N ASN A 29 -22.77 1.98 -22.04
CA ASN A 29 -22.64 1.25 -20.77
C ASN A 29 -21.68 0.06 -20.91
N LEU A 30 -20.45 0.23 -20.40
CA LEU A 30 -19.50 -0.87 -20.27
C LEU A 30 -19.50 -1.41 -18.84
N ASN A 31 -19.37 -2.73 -18.71
CA ASN A 31 -19.20 -3.38 -17.42
C ASN A 31 -17.76 -3.14 -16.91
N PRO A 32 -17.55 -2.74 -15.63
CA PRO A 32 -16.22 -2.61 -15.04
C PRO A 32 -15.34 -3.86 -15.22
N LYS A 33 -15.94 -5.07 -15.20
CA LYS A 33 -15.22 -6.33 -15.45
C LYS A 33 -14.62 -6.37 -16.86
N ARG A 34 -15.36 -5.89 -17.86
CA ARG A 34 -14.92 -5.84 -19.27
C ARG A 34 -13.80 -4.82 -19.45
N VAL A 35 -13.92 -3.64 -18.85
CA VAL A 35 -12.89 -2.59 -18.88
C VAL A 35 -11.60 -3.10 -18.23
N ARG A 36 -11.69 -3.79 -17.09
CA ARG A 36 -10.54 -4.41 -16.42
C ARG A 36 -9.87 -5.49 -17.27
N CYS A 37 -10.66 -6.33 -17.96
CA CYS A 37 -10.12 -7.35 -18.85
C CYS A 37 -9.34 -6.70 -20.00
N LEU A 38 -9.95 -5.70 -20.67
CA LEU A 38 -9.32 -4.97 -21.77
C LEU A 38 -8.00 -4.30 -21.34
N LEU A 39 -7.99 -3.60 -20.21
CA LEU A 39 -6.77 -3.00 -19.65
C LEU A 39 -5.67 -4.03 -19.43
N ARG A 40 -6.01 -5.18 -18.85
CA ARG A 40 -5.04 -6.26 -18.59
C ARG A 40 -4.51 -6.87 -19.88
N THR A 41 -5.37 -7.12 -20.88
CA THR A 41 -4.94 -7.62 -22.18
C THR A 41 -4.02 -6.63 -22.91
N MET A 42 -4.22 -5.34 -22.71
CA MET A 42 -3.38 -4.28 -23.28
C MET A 42 -2.15 -3.95 -22.44
N GLY A 43 -1.97 -4.58 -21.26
CA GLY A 43 -0.85 -4.29 -20.35
C GLY A 43 -0.89 -2.90 -19.73
N LEU A 44 -2.05 -2.25 -19.72
CA LEU A 44 -2.22 -0.87 -19.25
C LEU A 44 -2.62 -0.86 -17.76
N GLU A 45 -1.82 -0.17 -16.94
CA GLU A 45 -2.07 0.03 -15.52
C GLU A 45 -2.06 1.51 -15.17
N ALA A 46 -3.08 1.97 -14.44
CA ALA A 46 -3.17 3.38 -14.07
C ALA A 46 -1.91 3.84 -13.31
N ILE A 47 -1.29 4.90 -13.81
CA ILE A 47 -0.10 5.49 -13.19
C ILE A 47 -0.57 6.39 -12.05
N TYR A 48 -0.36 5.95 -10.81
CA TYR A 48 -0.63 6.74 -9.61
C TYR A 48 0.64 6.86 -8.76
N PRO A 49 0.84 8.00 -8.07
CA PRO A 49 1.95 8.12 -7.12
C PRO A 49 1.76 7.11 -6.00
N LYS A 50 2.63 6.10 -5.95
CA LYS A 50 2.70 5.18 -4.81
C LYS A 50 3.38 5.91 -3.64
N THR A 51 2.81 5.78 -2.44
CA THR A 51 3.44 6.29 -1.23
C THR A 51 4.83 5.67 -1.08
N LYS A 52 5.86 6.51 -0.98
CA LYS A 52 7.24 6.06 -0.82
C LYS A 52 7.50 5.70 0.63
N LEU A 53 7.12 4.48 1.02
CA LEU A 53 7.26 3.97 2.40
C LEU A 53 8.72 3.96 2.90
N SER A 54 9.68 3.85 1.98
CA SER A 54 11.10 3.82 2.29
C SER A 54 11.78 5.19 2.27
N GLN A 55 11.07 6.26 1.86
CA GLN A 55 11.64 7.60 1.90
C GLN A 55 11.39 8.22 3.28
N PRO A 56 12.46 8.53 4.03
CA PRO A 56 12.33 9.26 5.29
C PRO A 56 11.68 10.63 5.04
N SER A 57 10.73 11.04 5.89
CA SER A 57 10.24 12.42 5.93
C SER A 57 11.33 13.36 6.48
N ASP A 58 11.23 14.66 6.23
CA ASP A 58 12.22 15.68 6.64
C ASP A 58 12.61 15.62 8.13
N ASN A 59 11.71 15.13 8.99
CA ASN A 59 11.91 15.01 10.44
C ASN A 59 12.23 13.59 10.93
N SER A 60 12.48 12.63 10.03
CA SER A 60 12.78 11.26 10.43
C SER A 60 14.29 11.04 10.62
N ARG A 61 14.68 10.82 11.87
CA ARG A 61 16.07 10.55 12.24
C ARG A 61 16.41 9.09 11.90
N ARG A 62 17.40 8.90 11.02
CA ARG A 62 17.97 7.56 10.77
C ARG A 62 18.91 7.20 11.91
N TYR A 63 18.63 6.10 12.58
CA TYR A 63 19.52 5.55 13.62
C TYR A 63 20.51 4.57 12.97
N PRO A 64 21.81 4.68 13.28
CA PRO A 64 22.78 3.71 12.82
C PRO A 64 22.46 2.33 13.40
N TYR A 65 22.61 1.29 12.60
CA TYR A 65 22.45 -0.08 13.08
C TYR A 65 23.67 -0.46 13.93
N LEU A 66 23.51 -0.40 15.25
CA LEU A 66 24.61 -0.53 16.22
C LEU A 66 25.20 -1.94 16.30
N LEU A 67 24.51 -2.95 15.77
CA LEU A 67 24.99 -4.34 15.73
C LEU A 67 25.86 -4.63 14.50
N ARG A 68 26.13 -3.63 13.64
CA ARG A 68 26.95 -3.82 12.45
C ARG A 68 28.40 -4.13 12.83
N GLY A 69 28.87 -5.31 12.47
CA GLY A 69 30.25 -5.75 12.72
C GLY A 69 30.49 -6.36 14.11
N LEU A 70 29.44 -6.54 14.92
CA LEU A 70 29.54 -7.21 16.21
C LEU A 70 29.49 -8.74 16.00
N ALA A 71 30.51 -9.46 16.46
CA ALA A 71 30.46 -10.91 16.58
C ALA A 71 29.61 -11.30 17.80
N ILE A 72 28.59 -12.15 17.58
CA ILE A 72 27.69 -12.63 18.62
C ILE A 72 28.18 -14.04 19.01
N GLU A 73 28.84 -14.14 20.15
CA GLU A 73 29.53 -15.36 20.61
C GLU A 73 28.86 -16.01 21.82
N GLY A 74 27.97 -15.28 22.52
CA GLY A 74 27.30 -15.73 23.73
C GLY A 74 25.78 -15.78 23.62
N SER A 75 25.15 -16.62 24.45
CA SER A 75 23.70 -16.58 24.64
C SER A 75 23.28 -15.27 25.33
N ASN A 76 22.09 -14.77 25.00
CA ASN A 76 21.53 -13.51 25.55
C ASN A 76 22.32 -12.22 25.24
N GLN A 77 23.21 -12.23 24.25
CA GLN A 77 24.00 -11.04 23.87
C GLN A 77 23.22 -10.04 22.99
N VAL A 78 22.22 -10.50 22.22
CA VAL A 78 21.41 -9.66 21.34
C VAL A 78 19.94 -10.07 21.42
N TRP A 79 19.05 -9.09 21.48
CA TRP A 79 17.60 -9.29 21.42
C TRP A 79 16.97 -8.44 20.32
N SER A 80 15.93 -8.97 19.70
CA SER A 80 15.13 -8.29 18.69
C SER A 80 13.67 -8.31 19.10
N ALA A 81 13.01 -7.16 19.00
CA ALA A 81 11.59 -7.00 19.25
C ALA A 81 10.97 -6.19 18.11
N ASP A 82 9.78 -6.60 17.67
CA ASP A 82 8.97 -5.87 16.69
C ASP A 82 7.68 -5.39 17.36
N ILE A 83 7.25 -4.18 17.02
CA ILE A 83 5.98 -3.61 17.50
C ILE A 83 5.01 -3.63 16.33
N THR A 84 4.08 -4.58 16.34
CA THR A 84 2.98 -4.61 15.39
C THR A 84 1.75 -3.93 15.99
N TYR A 85 1.28 -2.87 15.34
CA TYR A 85 0.03 -2.20 15.74
C TYR A 85 -1.18 -3.03 15.31
N ILE A 86 -1.92 -3.55 16.29
CA ILE A 86 -3.19 -4.25 16.06
C ILE A 86 -4.33 -3.26 16.31
N ARG A 87 -5.20 -3.08 15.32
CA ARG A 87 -6.36 -2.20 15.45
C ARG A 87 -7.49 -2.94 16.18
N CYS A 88 -7.70 -2.63 17.45
CA CYS A 88 -8.81 -3.17 18.22
C CYS A 88 -10.13 -2.50 17.83
N ARG A 89 -11.18 -3.31 17.60
CA ARG A 89 -12.54 -2.84 17.32
C ARG A 89 -13.29 -2.42 18.60
N ILE A 90 -12.86 -2.93 19.74
CA ILE A 90 -13.41 -2.70 21.08
C ILE A 90 -12.30 -2.03 21.91
N PRO A 91 -12.61 -1.04 22.76
CA PRO A 91 -11.61 -0.44 23.65
C PRO A 91 -11.00 -1.51 24.57
N LEU A 92 -9.67 -1.52 24.66
CA LEU A 92 -8.96 -2.37 25.59
C LEU A 92 -9.13 -1.79 27.00
N VAL A 93 -9.96 -2.43 27.82
CA VAL A 93 -10.07 -2.11 29.24
C VAL A 93 -9.01 -2.94 29.96
N LEU A 94 -7.95 -2.28 30.40
CA LEU A 94 -6.98 -2.91 31.30
C LEU A 94 -7.58 -2.86 32.71
N THR A 95 -8.11 -3.98 33.18
CA THR A 95 -8.43 -4.15 34.60
C THR A 95 -7.13 -4.42 35.35
N GLU A 96 -6.83 -3.65 36.39
CA GLU A 96 -5.70 -3.92 37.28
C GLU A 96 -5.92 -5.28 37.95
N GLY A 97 -5.30 -6.33 37.39
CA GLY A 97 -5.20 -7.63 38.02
C GLY A 97 -4.06 -7.59 39.02
N GLU A 98 -4.36 -7.97 40.27
CA GLU A 98 -3.39 -8.02 41.36
C GLU A 98 -2.13 -8.80 40.94
N PHE A 99 -1.03 -8.09 40.70
CA PHE A 99 0.31 -8.64 40.70
C PHE A 99 0.63 -9.04 42.14
N LYS A 100 0.32 -10.27 42.53
CA LYS A 100 0.84 -10.87 43.75
C LYS A 100 2.28 -11.29 43.49
N ASN A 101 3.19 -10.65 44.23
CA ASN A 101 4.59 -11.06 44.40
C ASN A 101 4.70 -12.45 45.01
#